data_AF-A0A7Y0B5H9-F1
#
_entry.id   AF-A0A7Y0B5H9-F1
#
_cell.length_a   1.000
_cell.length_b   1.000
_cell.length_c   1.000
_cell.angle_alpha   90.00
_cell.angle_beta   90.00
_cell.angle_gamma   90.00
#
_symmetry.space_group_name_H-M   'P 1'
#
loop_
_entity.id
_entity.type
_entity.pdbx_description
1 polymer ?
#
loop_
_entity_poly.entity_id
_entity_poly.type
_entity_poly.pdbx_seq_one_letter_code
_entity_poly.pdbx_strand_id
1 'polypeptide(L)' 'MGAREDITRAVLEGRTAAQEGRPPSACPYPRTSVLRTAWIRGYAAARPVTEPDE' A
#
# COMPACT_ATOMS: atom_id res chain seq x y z
N MET A 1 19.12 -0.34 -9.33
CA MET A 1 17.81 -0.22 -8.66
C MET A 1 17.49 -1.60 -8.12
N GLY A 2 17.73 -1.82 -6.83
CA GLY A 2 17.63 -3.14 -6.21
C GLY A 2 16.19 -3.47 -5.83
N ALA A 3 15.80 -4.73 -5.97
CA ALA A 3 14.45 -5.21 -5.63
C ALA A 3 13.97 -4.79 -4.22
N ARG A 4 14.90 -4.61 -3.27
CA ARG A 4 14.61 -4.15 -1.90
C ARG A 4 14.22 -2.66 -1.82
N GLU A 5 14.84 -1.82 -2.65
CA GLU A 5 14.50 -0.39 -2.74
C GLU A 5 13.10 -0.23 -3.37
N ASP A 6 12.80 -1.00 -4.42
CA ASP A 6 11.48 -0.98 -5.06
C ASP A 6 10.37 -1.44 -4.11
N ILE A 7 10.62 -2.48 -3.31
CA ILE A 7 9.69 -2.92 -2.26
C ILE A 7 9.46 -1.81 -1.24
N THR A 8 10.53 -1.16 -0.77
CA THR A 8 10.42 -0.07 0.22
C THR A 8 9.61 1.10 -0.36
N ARG A 9 9.88 1.49 -1.60
CA ARG A 9 9.12 2.53 -2.31
C ARG A 9 7.65 2.16 -2.41
N ALA A 10 7.35 0.92 -2.83
CA ALA A 10 5.97 0.45 -2.94
C ALA A 10 5.23 0.52 -1.59
N VAL A 11 5.87 0.15 -0.47
CA VAL A 11 5.27 0.30 0.87
C VAL A 11 4.96 1.77 1.16
N LEU A 12 5.90 2.67 0.92
CA LEU A 12 5.71 4.10 1.19
C LEU A 12 4.57 4.69 0.34
N GLU A 13 4.53 4.39 -0.95
CA GLU A 13 3.44 4.81 -1.84
C GLU A 13 2.07 4.31 -1.36
N GLY A 14 2.01 3.07 -0.87
CA GLY A 14 0.79 2.51 -0.29
C GLY A 14 0.33 3.31 0.93
N ARG A 15 1.26 3.66 1.83
CA ARG A 15 0.95 4.46 3.02
C ARG A 15 0.42 5.84 2.64
N THR A 16 1.10 6.53 1.71
CA THR A 16 0.65 7.83 1.21
C THR A 16 -0.74 7.74 0.60
N ALA A 17 -1.01 6.73 -0.23
CA ALA A 17 -2.33 6.56 -0.83
C ALA A 17 -3.44 6.36 0.22
N ALA A 18 -3.17 5.66 1.31
CA ALA A 18 -4.13 5.51 2.40
C ALA A 18 -4.38 6.83 3.14
N GLN A 19 -3.32 7.59 3.42
CA GLN A 19 -3.41 8.90 4.06
C GLN A 19 -4.16 9.93 3.21
N GLU A 20 -4.00 9.86 1.88
CA GLU A 20 -4.75 10.66 0.92
C GLU A 20 -6.21 10.19 0.72
N GLY A 21 -6.62 9.09 1.36
CA GLY A 21 -7.97 8.52 1.20
C GLY A 21 -8.22 7.87 -0.16
N ARG A 22 -7.17 7.59 -0.94
CA ARG A 22 -7.29 6.93 -2.25
C ARG A 22 -7.73 5.48 -2.07
N PRO A 23 -8.47 4.88 -3.01
CA PRO A 23 -8.90 3.49 -2.91
C PRO A 23 -7.75 2.50 -3.17
N PRO A 24 -7.83 1.25 -2.69
CA PRO A 24 -6.80 0.22 -2.90
C PRO A 24 -6.69 -0.23 -4.36
N SER A 25 -7.72 0.05 -5.18
CA SER A 25 -7.70 -0.14 -6.63
C SER A 25 -6.74 0.83 -7.35
N ALA A 26 -6.29 1.90 -6.69
CA ALA A 26 -5.32 2.84 -7.24
C ALA A 26 -3.87 2.29 -7.26
N CYS A 27 -3.66 1.06 -6.76
CA CYS A 27 -2.36 0.40 -6.79
C CYS A 27 -1.88 0.20 -8.25
N PRO A 28 -0.74 0.77 -8.65
CA PRO A 28 -0.25 0.70 -10.03
C PRO A 28 0.38 -0.66 -10.39
N TYR A 29 0.66 -1.49 -9.38
CA TYR A 29 1.38 -2.75 -9.56
C TYR A 29 0.46 -3.90 -10.01
N PRO A 30 0.88 -4.73 -10.98
CA PRO A 30 0.09 -5.86 -11.47
C PRO A 30 -0.11 -6.92 -10.37
N ARG A 31 -1.18 -7.73 -10.48
CA ARG A 31 -1.58 -8.70 -9.44
C ARG A 31 -0.51 -9.73 -9.07
N THR A 32 0.38 -10.06 -10.00
CA THR A 32 1.46 -11.05 -9.81
C THR A 32 2.73 -10.46 -9.24
N SER A 33 2.84 -9.14 -9.10
CA SER A 33 4.06 -8.48 -8.63
C SER A 33 4.15 -8.44 -7.11
N VAL A 34 5.33 -8.78 -6.58
CA VAL A 34 5.68 -8.62 -5.16
C VAL A 34 5.52 -7.18 -4.70
N LEU A 35 5.70 -6.20 -5.60
CA LEU A 35 5.51 -4.78 -5.30
C LEU A 35 4.05 -4.46 -4.97
N ARG A 36 3.09 -5.18 -5.54
CA ARG A 36 1.67 -5.04 -5.18
C ARG A 36 1.42 -5.43 -3.73
N THR A 37 2.00 -6.55 -3.29
CA THR A 37 1.91 -7.01 -1.89
C THR A 37 2.52 -5.99 -0.94
N ALA A 38 3.69 -5.44 -1.30
CA ALA A 38 4.36 -4.39 -0.53
C ALA A 38 3.49 -3.13 -0.41
N TRP A 39 2.93 -2.67 -1.52
CA TRP A 39 2.02 -1.51 -1.57
C TRP A 39 0.76 -1.73 -0.70
N ILE A 40 0.09 -2.87 -0.84
CA ILE A 40 -1.12 -3.18 -0.07
C ILE A 40 -0.82 -3.22 1.43
N ARG A 41 0.33 -3.76 1.85
CA ARG A 41 0.75 -3.76 3.26
C ARG A 41 0.93 -2.35 3.80
N GLY A 42 1.62 -1.49 3.06
CA GLY A 42 1.77 -0.08 3.44
C GLY A 42 0.42 0.63 3.55
N TYR A 43 -0.44 0.42 2.56
CA TYR A 43 -1.78 1.00 2.52
C TYR A 43 -2.65 0.57 3.72
N ALA A 44 -2.69 -0.74 4.02
CA ALA A 44 -3.44 -1.25 5.16
C ALA A 44 -2.91 -0.72 6.50
N ALA A 45 -1.58 -0.60 6.65
CA ALA A 45 -0.96 -0.10 7.87
C ALA A 45 -1.20 1.40 8.14
N ALA A 46 -1.54 2.18 7.11
CA ALA A 46 -1.81 3.60 7.23
C ALA A 46 -3.30 3.95 7.14
N ARG A 47 -4.17 2.96 6.88
CA ARG A 47 -5.60 3.19 7.01
C ARG A 47 -5.92 3.43 8.49
N PRO A 48 -6.72 4.45 8.82
CA PRO A 48 -7.31 4.52 10.14
C PRO A 48 -8.08 3.21 10.35
N VAL A 49 -7.76 2.49 11.42
CA VAL A 49 -8.64 1.43 11.92
C VAL A 49 -9.93 2.16 12.20
N THR A 50 -10.87 2.05 11.27
CA THR A 50 -12.27 2.26 11.58
C THR A 50 -12.54 1.10 12.51
N GLU A 51 -12.46 1.35 13.82
CA GLU A 51 -12.97 0.43 14.81
C GLU A 51 -14.35 0.01 14.30
N PRO A 52 -14.60 -1.30 14.08
CA PRO A 52 -15.97 -1.71 13.86
C PRO A 52 -16.74 -1.22 15.09
N ASP A 53 -17.71 -0.36 14.85
CA ASP A 53 -18.71 0.05 15.83
C ASP A 53 -19.40 -1.25 16.32
N GLU A 54 -19.03 -1.71 17.51
CA GLU A 54 -19.77 -2.70 18.30
C GLU A 54 -19.82 -2.26 19.76
#